data_AF-A0A9X2FDT3-F1
#
_entry.id   AF-A0A9X2FDT3-F1
#
_cell.length_a   1.000
_cell.length_b   1.000
_cell.length_c   1.000
_cell.angle_alpha   90.00
_cell.angle_beta   90.00
_cell.angle_gamma   90.00
#
_symmetry.space_group_name_H-M   'P 1'
#
loop_
_entity.id
_entity.type
_entity.pdbx_description
1 polymer ?
#
loop_
_entity_poly.entity_id
_entity_poly.type
_entity_poly.pdbx_seq_one_letter_code
_entity_poly.pdbx_strand_id
1 'polypeptide(L)'
;MLKNCLLSLVATGVLASVAPAETITTLFGNGGDLNVRRGSASENRDDLLLLKNQSGDAEDSQNDRVVFLKFDLSGLTEAVTSAGVQLELPRGESTGQATNSFHTGDTLFLYGVLDLAADEDFDETTTTFASSPYLTGALSMTDPRPVSDVTGNSVNDELAVLLATYTFADEPDAGDLLVFSGASLAGFLQDDTNDIATFLVTATLTPVTDTPVFVADTGTAGMPPTLLTNGNAPIPEPSSLALLGMAGIGVAAVPKQRTR
;
A
#
# COMPACT_ATOMS: atom_id res chain seq x y z
N MET A 1 -60.46 -13.34 22.07
CA MET A 1 -60.03 -12.67 20.84
C MET A 1 -58.59 -12.20 21.03
N LEU A 2 -57.60 -13.01 20.64
CA LEU A 2 -56.19 -12.59 20.58
C LEU A 2 -55.73 -12.83 19.14
N LYS A 3 -55.44 -11.73 18.42
CA LYS A 3 -54.91 -11.75 17.06
C LYS A 3 -53.41 -12.07 17.16
N ASN A 4 -53.00 -13.23 16.65
CA ASN A 4 -51.60 -13.54 16.40
C ASN A 4 -51.14 -12.75 15.16
N CYS A 5 -50.36 -11.70 15.35
CA CYS A 5 -49.57 -11.09 14.28
C CYS A 5 -48.31 -11.95 14.08
N LEU A 6 -48.31 -12.78 13.03
CA LEU A 6 -47.10 -13.38 12.50
C LEU A 6 -46.36 -12.27 11.72
N LEU A 7 -45.24 -11.79 12.24
CA LEU A 7 -44.33 -10.92 11.49
C LEU A 7 -43.38 -11.83 10.70
N SER A 8 -43.70 -12.08 9.42
CA SER A 8 -42.77 -12.73 8.50
C SER A 8 -41.70 -11.73 8.08
N LEU A 9 -40.52 -11.83 8.70
CA LEU A 9 -39.32 -11.13 8.24
C LEU A 9 -38.88 -11.80 6.92
N VAL A 10 -39.22 -11.19 5.79
CA VAL A 10 -38.67 -11.58 4.49
C VAL A 10 -37.24 -11.05 4.44
N ALA A 11 -36.27 -11.94 4.68
CA ALA A 11 -34.87 -11.65 4.41
C ALA A 11 -34.66 -11.66 2.89
N THR A 12 -34.83 -10.50 2.26
CA THR A 12 -34.44 -10.30 0.87
C THR A 12 -32.92 -10.32 0.83
N GLY A 13 -32.33 -11.50 0.59
CA GLY A 13 -30.91 -11.64 0.35
C GLY A 13 -30.54 -10.91 -0.93
N VAL A 14 -30.03 -9.68 -0.82
CA VAL A 14 -29.36 -9.00 -1.92
C VAL A 14 -28.07 -9.77 -2.15
N LEU A 15 -28.03 -10.58 -3.20
CA LEU A 15 -26.77 -11.13 -3.70
C LEU A 15 -25.98 -9.93 -4.24
N ALA A 16 -25.03 -9.44 -3.45
CA ALA A 16 -24.11 -8.41 -3.92
C ALA A 16 -23.34 -9.00 -5.11
N SER A 17 -23.49 -8.36 -6.27
CA SER A 17 -22.62 -8.60 -7.42
C SER A 17 -21.19 -8.33 -6.96
N VAL A 18 -20.33 -9.36 -6.98
CA VAL A 18 -18.91 -9.19 -6.70
C VAL A 18 -18.28 -8.64 -7.97
N ALA A 19 -17.70 -7.45 -7.89
CA ALA A 19 -16.93 -6.89 -9.01
C ALA A 19 -15.80 -7.88 -9.38
N PRO A 20 -15.51 -8.08 -10.68
CA PRO A 20 -14.47 -8.99 -11.12
C PRO A 20 -13.12 -8.56 -10.55
N ALA A 21 -12.32 -9.59 -10.29
CA ALA A 21 -10.98 -9.43 -9.77
C ALA A 21 -10.02 -9.13 -10.92
N GLU A 22 -9.29 -8.02 -10.84
CA GLU A 22 -8.31 -7.60 -11.84
C GLU A 22 -6.92 -7.52 -11.23
N THR A 23 -5.91 -7.53 -12.10
CA THR A 23 -4.51 -7.48 -11.73
C THR A 23 -3.78 -6.63 -12.76
N ILE A 24 -3.08 -5.60 -12.30
CA ILE A 24 -2.34 -4.66 -13.14
C ILE A 24 -0.90 -4.61 -12.63
N THR A 25 0.06 -4.84 -13.51
CA THR A 25 1.49 -4.72 -13.18
C THR A 25 2.00 -3.34 -13.58
N THR A 26 3.12 -2.89 -13.00
CA THR A 26 3.84 -1.69 -13.47
C THR A 26 4.27 -1.76 -14.94
N LEU A 27 4.37 -2.97 -15.53
CA LEU A 27 4.60 -3.16 -16.97
C LEU A 27 3.39 -2.84 -17.89
N PHE A 28 2.19 -2.65 -17.34
CA PHE A 28 1.00 -2.43 -18.16
C PHE A 28 0.88 -0.96 -18.57
N GLY A 29 0.56 -0.71 -19.84
CA GLY A 29 0.24 0.62 -20.34
C GLY A 29 1.37 1.63 -20.12
N ASN A 30 1.04 2.77 -19.52
CA ASN A 30 1.96 3.81 -19.04
C ASN A 30 2.40 3.60 -17.57
N GLY A 31 2.43 2.36 -17.09
CA GLY A 31 3.00 2.05 -15.77
C GLY A 31 4.53 2.20 -15.75
N GLY A 32 5.10 2.11 -14.55
CA GLY A 32 6.55 2.16 -14.35
C GLY A 32 6.93 2.02 -12.89
N ASP A 33 8.19 1.70 -12.61
CA ASP A 33 8.73 1.74 -11.24
C ASP A 33 10.17 2.25 -11.22
N LEU A 34 10.53 2.93 -10.12
CA LEU A 34 11.88 3.43 -9.93
C LEU A 34 12.23 3.49 -8.45
N ASN A 35 13.52 3.53 -8.14
CA ASN A 35 13.99 4.01 -6.84
C ASN A 35 14.88 5.23 -7.02
N VAL A 36 14.62 6.27 -6.23
CA VAL A 36 15.47 7.46 -6.18
C VAL A 36 16.36 7.41 -4.95
N ARG A 37 17.57 7.95 -5.04
CA ARG A 37 18.47 8.13 -3.88
C ARG A 37 18.68 9.60 -3.55
N ARG A 38 18.58 9.98 -2.27
CA ARG A 38 18.99 11.30 -1.80
C ARG A 38 20.43 11.60 -2.21
N GLY A 39 20.69 12.84 -2.63
CA GLY A 39 22.03 13.27 -3.07
C GLY A 39 22.53 12.62 -4.36
N SER A 40 21.68 11.89 -5.09
CA SER A 40 21.98 11.38 -6.43
C SER A 40 21.06 12.03 -7.47
N ALA A 41 21.65 12.61 -8.50
CA ALA A 41 20.91 13.20 -9.63
C ALA A 41 20.61 12.19 -10.75
N SER A 42 21.08 10.95 -10.64
CA SER A 42 21.03 9.98 -11.75
C SER A 42 20.92 8.52 -11.32
N GLU A 43 20.71 8.25 -10.03
CA GLU A 43 20.45 6.88 -9.60
C GLU A 43 18.95 6.65 -9.77
N ASN A 44 18.59 6.33 -11.01
CA ASN A 44 17.46 5.47 -11.29
C ASN A 44 18.03 4.07 -11.61
N ARG A 45 17.51 3.04 -10.94
CA ARG A 45 17.88 1.65 -11.17
C ARG A 45 16.62 0.84 -11.33
N ASP A 46 16.52 0.21 -12.48
CA ASP A 46 15.30 -0.50 -12.87
C ASP A 46 15.48 -2.02 -12.68
N ASP A 47 16.68 -2.49 -12.30
CA ASP A 47 16.96 -3.93 -12.11
C ASP A 47 16.41 -4.47 -10.80
N LEU A 48 16.41 -3.63 -9.75
CA LEU A 48 15.85 -3.90 -8.42
C LEU A 48 15.36 -2.58 -7.82
N LEU A 49 14.27 -2.66 -7.03
CA LEU A 49 13.76 -1.54 -6.26
C LEU A 49 14.42 -1.52 -4.88
N LEU A 50 15.41 -0.64 -4.71
CA LEU A 50 16.14 -0.52 -3.45
C LEU A 50 15.39 0.41 -2.50
N LEU A 51 15.19 -0.04 -1.26
CA LEU A 51 14.55 0.74 -0.21
C LEU A 51 15.53 1.01 0.93
N LYS A 52 15.58 2.24 1.42
CA LYS A 52 16.51 2.62 2.49
C LYS A 52 16.08 3.89 3.19
N ASN A 53 16.05 3.90 4.50
CA ASN A 53 15.84 5.14 5.25
C ASN A 53 16.82 5.17 6.43
N GLN A 54 17.99 5.74 6.18
CA GLN A 54 19.09 5.84 7.14
C GLN A 54 18.98 7.06 8.04
N SER A 55 18.40 8.15 7.54
CA SER A 55 18.41 9.42 8.26
C SER A 55 17.44 9.44 9.45
N GLY A 56 16.37 8.65 9.39
CA GLY A 56 15.21 8.91 10.24
C GLY A 56 14.84 10.40 10.19
N ASP A 57 14.68 11.03 11.35
CA ASP A 57 14.34 12.45 11.47
C ASP A 57 15.53 13.41 11.22
N ALA A 58 16.76 12.93 11.08
CA ALA A 58 17.97 13.77 11.01
C ALA A 58 18.25 14.36 9.62
N GLU A 59 17.61 13.85 8.56
CA GLU A 59 17.73 14.24 7.15
C GLU A 59 19.16 14.39 6.58
N ASP A 60 20.17 13.83 7.24
CA ASP A 60 21.58 14.03 6.92
C ASP A 60 22.17 12.91 6.06
N SER A 61 21.47 11.79 5.87
CA SER A 61 21.96 10.69 5.07
C SER A 61 21.70 10.88 3.58
N GLN A 62 22.77 10.95 2.80
CA GLN A 62 22.74 10.92 1.32
C GLN A 62 22.48 9.52 0.75
N ASN A 63 22.00 8.57 1.56
CA ASN A 63 21.73 7.21 1.14
C ASN A 63 20.26 6.81 1.28
N ASP A 64 19.38 7.72 1.71
CA ASP A 64 17.95 7.43 1.74
C ASP A 64 17.45 7.12 0.33
N ARG A 65 16.60 6.10 0.22
CA ARG A 65 16.00 5.62 -1.00
C ARG A 65 14.51 5.43 -0.81
N VAL A 66 13.75 6.00 -1.73
CA VAL A 66 12.30 5.88 -1.80
C VAL A 66 11.96 5.25 -3.13
N VAL A 67 11.06 4.27 -3.10
CA VAL A 67 10.57 3.58 -4.29
C VAL A 67 9.29 4.26 -4.77
N PHE A 68 9.17 4.46 -6.07
CA PHE A 68 8.00 4.98 -6.75
C PHE A 68 7.41 3.85 -7.61
N LEU A 69 6.09 3.73 -7.58
CA LEU A 69 5.34 2.75 -8.36
C LEU A 69 4.22 3.49 -9.10
N LYS A 70 4.10 3.30 -10.40
CA LYS A 70 3.03 3.85 -11.24
C LYS A 70 2.27 2.73 -11.92
N PHE A 71 0.94 2.77 -11.79
CA PHE A 71 0.04 1.83 -12.44
C PHE A 71 -0.88 2.58 -13.40
N ASP A 72 -0.90 2.14 -14.65
CA ASP A 72 -1.91 2.57 -15.62
C ASP A 72 -3.21 1.79 -15.37
N LEU A 73 -4.26 2.50 -14.97
CA LEU A 73 -5.55 1.96 -14.59
C LEU A 73 -6.52 1.83 -15.77
N SER A 74 -6.13 2.22 -16.99
CA SER A 74 -7.01 2.18 -18.17
C SER A 74 -7.48 0.77 -18.55
N GLY A 75 -6.86 -0.25 -17.96
CA GLY A 75 -7.26 -1.65 -18.06
C GLY A 75 -8.35 -2.09 -17.07
N LEU A 76 -8.70 -1.29 -16.07
CA LEU A 76 -9.77 -1.60 -15.12
C LEU A 76 -11.12 -1.48 -15.79
N THR A 77 -11.93 -2.53 -15.67
CA THR A 77 -13.25 -2.59 -16.30
C THR A 77 -14.39 -2.29 -15.34
N GLU A 78 -14.13 -2.34 -14.03
CA GLU A 78 -15.15 -2.28 -12.98
C GLU A 78 -14.67 -1.49 -11.77
N ALA A 79 -15.62 -1.02 -10.95
CA ALA A 79 -15.28 -0.23 -9.77
C ALA A 79 -14.45 -1.03 -8.74
N VAL A 80 -13.44 -0.38 -8.17
CA VAL A 80 -12.53 -0.99 -7.19
C VAL A 80 -13.15 -0.98 -5.80
N THR A 81 -13.67 -2.11 -5.33
CA THR A 81 -14.27 -2.25 -3.99
C THR A 81 -13.29 -2.73 -2.91
N SER A 82 -12.17 -3.33 -3.33
CA SER A 82 -11.05 -3.73 -2.49
C SER A 82 -9.77 -3.62 -3.31
N ALA A 83 -8.66 -3.31 -2.67
CA ALA A 83 -7.39 -3.07 -3.35
C ALA A 83 -6.21 -3.59 -2.52
N GLY A 84 -5.15 -4.02 -3.21
CA GLY A 84 -3.86 -4.31 -2.61
C GLY A 84 -2.71 -4.03 -3.55
N VAL A 85 -1.59 -3.55 -3.02
CA VAL A 85 -0.33 -3.42 -3.77
C VAL A 85 0.59 -4.54 -3.31
N GLN A 86 0.95 -5.42 -4.24
CA GLN A 86 1.82 -6.56 -4.01
C GLN A 86 3.22 -6.28 -4.55
N LEU A 87 4.24 -6.54 -3.72
CA LEU A 87 5.64 -6.57 -4.14
C LEU A 87 6.21 -7.98 -3.88
N GLU A 88 7.22 -8.38 -4.65
CA GLU A 88 7.96 -9.63 -4.44
C GLU A 88 9.36 -9.34 -3.92
N LEU A 89 9.76 -10.05 -2.87
CA LEU A 89 11.17 -10.11 -2.48
C LEU A 89 11.93 -10.96 -3.50
N PRO A 90 13.05 -10.48 -4.07
CA PRO A 90 13.79 -11.20 -5.09
C PRO A 90 14.15 -12.63 -4.65
N ARG A 91 13.94 -13.60 -5.54
CA ARG A 91 14.36 -14.99 -5.32
C ARG A 91 15.88 -15.08 -5.44
N GLY A 92 16.53 -15.65 -4.43
CA GLY A 92 17.99 -15.73 -4.34
C GLY A 92 18.68 -16.42 -5.51
N GLU A 93 20.02 -16.27 -5.56
CA GLU A 93 20.98 -16.56 -6.64
C GLU A 93 20.63 -16.01 -8.04
N SER A 94 19.39 -16.14 -8.51
CA SER A 94 18.92 -15.66 -9.82
C SER A 94 19.01 -14.14 -9.99
N THR A 95 18.97 -13.40 -8.88
CA THR A 95 19.09 -11.94 -8.81
C THR A 95 20.40 -11.48 -8.17
N GLY A 96 21.30 -12.42 -7.83
CA GLY A 96 22.52 -12.12 -7.07
C GLY A 96 22.29 -11.74 -5.60
N GLN A 97 21.03 -11.71 -5.13
CA GLN A 97 20.63 -11.35 -3.78
C GLN A 97 20.25 -12.61 -2.99
N ALA A 98 21.21 -13.25 -2.32
CA ALA A 98 20.98 -14.54 -1.64
C ALA A 98 19.99 -14.46 -0.46
N THR A 99 19.78 -13.27 0.11
CA THR A 99 18.85 -12.97 1.19
C THR A 99 18.35 -11.55 1.04
N ASN A 100 17.12 -11.26 1.50
CA ASN A 100 16.71 -9.88 1.72
C ASN A 100 17.22 -9.41 3.10
N SER A 101 17.36 -8.11 3.28
CA SER A 101 17.81 -7.50 4.54
C SER A 101 16.63 -6.85 5.28
N PHE A 102 15.47 -7.49 5.22
CA PHE A 102 14.33 -7.15 6.06
C PHE A 102 14.35 -8.05 7.29
N HIS A 103 13.94 -7.49 8.41
CA HIS A 103 13.91 -8.17 9.69
C HIS A 103 12.51 -8.20 10.29
N THR A 104 12.27 -9.17 11.19
CA THR A 104 11.06 -9.18 12.01
C THR A 104 10.84 -7.83 12.71
N GLY A 105 9.67 -7.24 12.55
CA GLY A 105 9.31 -5.94 13.11
C GLY A 105 9.65 -4.73 12.21
N ASP A 106 10.41 -4.92 11.13
CA ASP A 106 10.56 -3.87 10.12
C ASP A 106 9.19 -3.51 9.54
N THR A 107 9.04 -2.24 9.20
CA THR A 107 7.76 -1.69 8.77
C THR A 107 7.91 -0.92 7.47
N LEU A 108 7.07 -1.25 6.50
CA LEU A 108 6.91 -0.58 5.24
C LEU A 108 5.68 0.32 5.28
N PHE A 109 5.77 1.44 4.57
CA PHE A 109 4.68 2.40 4.43
C PHE A 109 4.40 2.64 2.96
N LEU A 110 3.13 2.57 2.58
CA LEU A 110 2.65 2.87 1.24
C LEU A 110 1.92 4.21 1.28
N TYR A 111 2.46 5.19 0.57
CA TYR A 111 1.85 6.50 0.37
C TYR A 111 1.27 6.58 -1.05
N GLY A 112 0.18 7.33 -1.22
CA GLY A 112 -0.40 7.65 -2.52
C GLY A 112 -0.23 9.12 -2.87
N VAL A 113 0.09 9.40 -4.13
CA VAL A 113 0.03 10.74 -4.73
C VAL A 113 -1.40 11.02 -5.15
N LEU A 114 -1.97 12.16 -4.77
CA LEU A 114 -3.37 12.48 -5.09
C LEU A 114 -3.61 12.64 -6.60
N ASP A 115 -4.79 12.20 -7.06
CA ASP A 115 -5.25 12.36 -8.44
C ASP A 115 -5.04 13.78 -8.98
N LEU A 116 -4.47 13.87 -10.18
CA LEU A 116 -4.11 15.10 -10.89
C LEU A 116 -3.05 15.96 -10.20
N ALA A 117 -2.34 15.45 -9.19
CA ALA A 117 -1.23 16.18 -8.60
C ALA A 117 -0.07 16.32 -9.60
N ALA A 118 0.75 17.36 -9.40
CA ALA A 118 1.90 17.61 -10.27
C ALA A 118 2.89 16.45 -10.20
N ASP A 119 3.37 15.94 -11.33
CA ASP A 119 4.31 14.81 -11.38
C ASP A 119 3.74 13.49 -10.78
N GLU A 120 2.41 13.34 -10.73
CA GLU A 120 1.77 12.05 -10.46
C GLU A 120 2.13 11.02 -11.54
N ASP A 121 1.96 11.37 -12.82
CA ASP A 121 2.44 10.59 -13.96
C ASP A 121 3.94 10.81 -14.17
N PHE A 122 4.75 10.30 -13.25
CA PHE A 122 6.20 10.51 -13.27
C PHE A 122 6.87 9.84 -14.48
N ASP A 123 7.97 10.43 -14.94
CA ASP A 123 8.84 9.84 -15.96
C ASP A 123 10.10 9.26 -15.29
N GLU A 124 10.30 7.96 -15.43
CA GLU A 124 11.44 7.23 -14.87
C GLU A 124 12.79 7.82 -15.28
N THR A 125 12.89 8.41 -16.46
CA THR A 125 14.16 8.94 -16.97
C THR A 125 14.54 10.31 -16.39
N THR A 126 13.57 11.04 -15.82
CA THR A 126 13.77 12.42 -15.34
C THR A 126 13.47 12.60 -13.86
N THR A 127 12.76 11.66 -13.24
CA THR A 127 12.43 11.69 -11.82
C THR A 127 13.65 11.35 -10.98
N THR A 128 13.94 12.21 -10.01
CA THR A 128 15.06 12.09 -9.08
C THR A 128 14.63 12.53 -7.70
N PHE A 129 15.45 12.26 -6.67
CA PHE A 129 15.16 12.74 -5.32
C PHE A 129 15.06 14.28 -5.27
N ALA A 130 15.88 14.95 -6.09
CA ALA A 130 15.98 16.41 -6.14
C ALA A 130 14.90 17.06 -7.02
N SER A 131 14.18 16.30 -7.85
CA SER A 131 13.12 16.80 -8.73
C SER A 131 11.71 16.41 -8.29
N SER A 132 11.56 15.49 -7.33
CA SER A 132 10.25 15.10 -6.84
C SER A 132 9.74 16.04 -5.73
N PRO A 133 8.51 16.59 -5.82
CA PRO A 133 7.92 17.39 -4.75
C PRO A 133 7.46 16.55 -3.54
N TYR A 134 7.34 15.22 -3.73
CA TYR A 134 6.81 14.28 -2.75
C TYR A 134 7.84 13.80 -1.74
N LEU A 135 9.07 14.29 -1.81
CA LEU A 135 10.17 13.83 -0.97
C LEU A 135 10.69 14.98 -0.12
N THR A 136 11.19 14.66 1.07
CA THR A 136 11.76 15.62 2.02
C THR A 136 13.21 15.29 2.41
N GLY A 137 13.91 16.33 2.82
CA GLY A 137 15.28 16.28 3.30
C GLY A 137 16.29 16.93 2.37
N ALA A 138 17.56 16.89 2.80
CA ALA A 138 18.62 17.64 2.16
C ALA A 138 18.67 17.38 0.64
N LEU A 139 18.76 18.47 -0.14
CA LEU A 139 18.80 18.45 -1.61
C LEU A 139 17.51 18.00 -2.31
N SER A 140 16.39 17.87 -1.60
CA SER A 140 15.05 17.79 -2.21
C SER A 140 14.54 19.16 -2.64
N MET A 141 13.51 19.21 -3.48
CA MET A 141 12.82 20.46 -3.82
C MET A 141 12.14 21.13 -2.62
N THR A 142 11.91 20.35 -1.56
CA THR A 142 11.23 20.78 -0.35
C THR A 142 12.21 21.03 0.79
N ASP A 143 13.51 21.25 0.50
CA ASP A 143 14.53 21.65 1.47
C ASP A 143 14.51 23.18 1.68
N PRO A 144 14.23 23.69 2.90
CA PRO A 144 14.05 22.95 4.14
C PRO A 144 12.65 22.35 4.28
N ARG A 145 12.58 21.15 4.86
CA ARG A 145 11.34 20.38 5.07
C ARG A 145 10.18 21.28 5.57
N PRO A 146 8.94 21.10 5.06
CA PRO A 146 7.77 21.76 5.61
C PRO A 146 7.65 21.53 7.13
N VAL A 147 7.35 22.59 7.90
CA VAL A 147 7.28 22.52 9.39
C VAL A 147 6.18 21.60 9.93
N SER A 148 5.21 21.28 9.08
CA SER A 148 4.09 20.37 9.29
C SER A 148 4.47 18.91 9.08
N ASP A 149 5.48 18.64 8.25
CA ASP A 149 6.05 17.32 8.07
C ASP A 149 7.01 17.04 9.24
N VAL A 150 6.53 16.23 10.17
CA VAL A 150 7.26 15.86 11.38
C VAL A 150 7.80 14.43 11.33
N THR A 151 7.68 13.74 10.19
CA THR A 151 8.03 12.32 10.10
C THR A 151 9.36 12.13 9.37
N GLY A 152 10.29 11.36 9.94
CA GLY A 152 11.57 11.02 9.32
C GLY A 152 11.46 9.97 8.21
N ASN A 153 10.43 10.02 7.38
CA ASN A 153 10.11 9.00 6.37
C ASN A 153 10.63 9.34 4.96
N SER A 154 11.22 10.52 4.78
CA SER A 154 11.65 11.10 3.50
C SER A 154 10.53 11.40 2.50
N VAL A 155 9.28 11.42 2.95
CA VAL A 155 8.07 11.68 2.16
C VAL A 155 7.43 12.96 2.65
N ASN A 156 6.99 13.81 1.73
CA ASN A 156 6.25 15.02 2.06
C ASN A 156 4.79 14.67 2.40
N ASP A 157 4.51 14.52 3.68
CA ASP A 157 3.18 14.18 4.22
C ASP A 157 2.07 15.20 3.89
N GLU A 158 2.40 16.41 3.39
CA GLU A 158 1.41 17.37 2.90
C GLU A 158 0.91 17.07 1.48
N LEU A 159 1.72 16.36 0.69
CA LEU A 159 1.45 16.08 -0.73
C LEU A 159 1.17 14.60 -1.02
N ALA A 160 1.59 13.70 -0.12
CA ALA A 160 1.33 12.27 -0.22
C ALA A 160 0.55 11.76 0.99
N VAL A 161 -0.41 10.87 0.77
CA VAL A 161 -1.30 10.35 1.81
C VAL A 161 -0.89 8.93 2.19
N LEU A 162 -0.71 8.63 3.48
CA LEU A 162 -0.46 7.26 3.94
C LEU A 162 -1.71 6.38 3.70
N LEU A 163 -1.56 5.35 2.86
CA LEU A 163 -2.65 4.45 2.47
C LEU A 163 -2.63 3.13 3.23
N ALA A 164 -1.44 2.59 3.49
CA ALA A 164 -1.28 1.32 4.16
C ALA A 164 0.09 1.20 4.87
N THR A 165 0.15 0.27 5.80
CA THR A 165 1.38 -0.09 6.53
C THR A 165 1.49 -1.60 6.54
N TYR A 166 2.70 -2.12 6.32
CA TYR A 166 3.00 -3.55 6.39
C TYR A 166 4.14 -3.76 7.39
N THR A 167 3.90 -4.57 8.42
CA THR A 167 4.93 -4.92 9.41
C THR A 167 5.26 -6.40 9.26
N PHE A 168 6.54 -6.72 9.13
CA PHE A 168 7.01 -8.10 9.06
C PHE A 168 6.77 -8.80 10.40
N ALA A 169 5.87 -9.79 10.41
CA ALA A 169 5.56 -10.57 11.61
C ALA A 169 6.68 -11.56 11.97
N ASP A 170 7.43 -12.01 10.96
CA ASP A 170 8.55 -12.95 11.04
C ASP A 170 9.63 -12.52 10.03
N GLU A 171 10.79 -13.17 10.08
CA GLU A 171 11.87 -12.95 9.13
C GLU A 171 11.43 -13.39 7.73
N PRO A 172 11.47 -12.51 6.71
CA PRO A 172 10.99 -12.86 5.39
C PRO A 172 12.03 -13.65 4.58
N ASP A 173 11.53 -14.54 3.73
CA ASP A 173 12.31 -15.37 2.82
C ASP A 173 12.34 -14.81 1.39
N ALA A 174 13.33 -15.23 0.62
CA ALA A 174 13.43 -14.88 -0.79
C ALA A 174 12.24 -15.46 -1.59
N GLY A 175 11.57 -14.61 -2.38
CA GLY A 175 10.35 -14.96 -3.12
C GLY A 175 9.05 -14.76 -2.35
N ASP A 176 9.11 -14.25 -1.11
CA ASP A 176 7.92 -13.86 -0.38
C ASP A 176 7.18 -12.73 -1.10
N LEU A 177 5.85 -12.83 -1.07
CA LEU A 177 4.93 -11.83 -1.58
C LEU A 177 4.38 -11.05 -0.40
N LEU A 178 4.55 -9.74 -0.45
CA LEU A 178 4.01 -8.83 0.55
C LEU A 178 2.95 -7.96 -0.08
N VAL A 179 1.83 -7.85 0.60
CA VAL A 179 0.65 -7.17 0.07
C VAL A 179 0.21 -6.10 1.05
N PHE A 180 0.38 -4.85 0.64
CA PHE A 180 -0.29 -3.73 1.29
C PHE A 180 -1.79 -3.85 1.04
N SER A 181 -2.60 -3.77 2.08
CA SER A 181 -4.06 -3.76 1.96
C SER A 181 -4.65 -2.79 2.98
N GLY A 182 -5.79 -2.17 2.63
CA GLY A 182 -6.43 -1.20 3.49
C GLY A 182 -7.62 -0.52 2.80
N ALA A 183 -8.61 -0.08 3.59
CA ALA A 183 -9.78 0.61 3.06
C ALA A 183 -9.42 1.92 2.36
N SER A 184 -8.39 2.64 2.84
CA SER A 184 -7.91 3.88 2.24
C SER A 184 -7.36 3.68 0.83
N LEU A 185 -6.76 2.52 0.53
CA LEU A 185 -6.23 2.21 -0.79
C LEU A 185 -7.35 2.03 -1.84
N ALA A 186 -8.44 1.36 -1.47
CA ALA A 186 -9.59 1.23 -2.37
C ALA A 186 -10.29 2.57 -2.60
N GLY A 187 -10.42 3.40 -1.56
CA GLY A 187 -10.96 4.76 -1.70
C GLY A 187 -10.09 5.63 -2.62
N PHE A 188 -8.77 5.60 -2.41
CA PHE A 188 -7.79 6.30 -3.24
C PHE A 188 -7.94 5.95 -4.73
N LEU A 189 -8.08 4.67 -5.08
CA LEU A 189 -8.25 4.23 -6.48
C LEU A 189 -9.63 4.54 -7.06
N GLN A 190 -10.67 4.73 -6.23
CA GLN A 190 -11.99 5.16 -6.70
C GLN A 190 -12.04 6.67 -7.00
N ASP A 191 -11.17 7.44 -6.34
CA ASP A 191 -11.08 8.89 -6.51
C ASP A 191 -10.24 9.28 -7.73
N ASP A 192 -9.54 8.33 -8.36
CA ASP A 192 -8.73 8.50 -9.57
C ASP A 192 -9.60 8.88 -10.79
N THR A 193 -9.16 9.89 -11.55
CA THR A 193 -9.90 10.39 -12.72
C THR A 193 -9.08 10.46 -14.01
N ASN A 194 -7.77 10.17 -13.94
CA ASN A 194 -6.85 10.22 -15.07
C ASN A 194 -6.26 8.85 -15.46
N ASP A 195 -6.74 7.78 -14.84
CA ASP A 195 -6.29 6.40 -15.02
C ASP A 195 -4.82 6.16 -14.60
N ILE A 196 -4.28 6.95 -13.65
CA ILE A 196 -2.88 6.84 -13.19
C ILE A 196 -2.80 6.85 -11.67
N ALA A 197 -2.48 5.70 -11.08
CA ALA A 197 -2.19 5.62 -9.65
C ALA A 197 -0.68 5.58 -9.39
N THR A 198 -0.19 6.57 -8.63
CA THR A 198 1.20 6.63 -8.19
C THR A 198 1.34 6.43 -6.68
N PHE A 199 2.26 5.55 -6.31
CA PHE A 199 2.58 5.22 -4.93
C PHE A 199 4.05 5.47 -4.60
N LEU A 200 4.31 5.83 -3.34
CA LEU A 200 5.64 5.84 -2.76
C LEU A 200 5.75 4.76 -1.70
N VAL A 201 6.87 4.05 -1.68
CA VAL A 201 7.22 3.09 -0.63
C VAL A 201 8.44 3.59 0.12
N THR A 202 8.32 3.66 1.45
CA THR A 202 9.39 3.95 2.41
C THR A 202 9.39 2.88 3.51
N ALA A 203 10.44 2.82 4.31
CA ALA A 203 10.56 1.86 5.40
C ALA A 203 11.16 2.46 6.67
N THR A 204 10.87 1.79 7.78
CA THR A 204 11.70 1.80 9.00
C THR A 204 12.38 0.45 9.11
N LEU A 205 13.71 0.46 9.12
CA LEU A 205 14.56 -0.73 9.05
C LEU A 205 15.40 -0.91 10.32
N THR A 206 15.61 -2.15 10.72
CA THR A 206 16.41 -2.51 11.88
C THR A 206 17.40 -3.63 11.53
N PRO A 207 18.68 -3.31 11.23
CA PRO A 207 19.33 -2.01 11.36
C PRO A 207 19.03 -1.03 10.20
N VAL A 208 19.06 0.27 10.51
CA VAL A 208 18.88 1.36 9.51
C VAL A 208 19.90 1.34 8.37
N THR A 209 21.00 0.60 8.52
CA THR A 209 22.03 0.47 7.49
C THR A 209 21.65 -0.42 6.33
N ASP A 210 20.61 -1.23 6.50
CA ASP A 210 20.17 -2.20 5.54
C ASP A 210 19.61 -1.57 4.27
N THR A 211 19.58 -2.36 3.20
CA THR A 211 19.13 -1.90 1.87
C THR A 211 18.34 -3.03 1.25
N PRO A 212 17.14 -3.29 1.79
CA PRO A 212 16.24 -4.26 1.21
C PRO A 212 15.91 -3.93 -0.23
N VAL A 213 15.52 -4.97 -0.96
CA VAL A 213 15.24 -4.91 -2.39
C VAL A 213 13.90 -5.55 -2.71
N PHE A 214 13.20 -5.02 -3.71
CA PHE A 214 12.07 -5.67 -4.36
C PHE A 214 12.39 -5.92 -5.84
N VAL A 215 11.65 -6.83 -6.45
CA VAL A 215 11.65 -7.00 -7.91
C VAL A 215 11.09 -5.73 -8.55
N ALA A 216 11.77 -5.24 -9.59
CA ALA A 216 11.39 -4.12 -10.43
C ALA A 216 10.79 -4.62 -11.76
N ASP A 217 10.21 -3.73 -12.57
CA ASP A 217 9.61 -4.08 -13.85
C ASP A 217 10.60 -4.56 -14.92
N THR A 218 11.83 -4.04 -14.93
CA THR A 218 12.89 -4.54 -15.82
C THR A 218 13.64 -5.75 -15.25
N GLY A 219 13.26 -6.19 -14.05
CA GLY A 219 13.78 -7.39 -13.41
C GLY A 219 13.59 -8.64 -14.28
N THR A 220 14.63 -9.46 -14.39
CA THR A 220 14.59 -10.69 -15.21
C THR A 220 14.04 -11.91 -14.47
N ALA A 221 13.79 -11.79 -13.16
CA ALA A 221 13.30 -12.87 -12.31
C ALA A 221 12.34 -12.32 -11.24
N GLY A 222 11.20 -13.01 -11.06
CA GLY A 222 10.14 -12.63 -10.14
C GLY A 222 8.98 -11.91 -10.83
N MET A 223 8.04 -11.44 -10.02
CA MET A 223 6.89 -10.65 -10.43
C MET A 223 7.16 -9.17 -10.20
N PRO A 224 6.88 -8.31 -11.20
CA PRO A 224 6.93 -6.87 -11.00
C PRO A 224 5.90 -6.42 -9.95
N PRO A 225 6.02 -5.21 -9.41
CA PRO A 225 4.99 -4.61 -8.58
C PRO A 225 3.61 -4.73 -9.23
N THR A 226 2.64 -5.16 -8.43
CA THR A 226 1.35 -5.60 -8.93
C THR A 226 0.22 -5.00 -8.08
N LEU A 227 -0.68 -4.27 -8.73
CA LEU A 227 -1.95 -3.83 -8.17
C LEU A 227 -2.99 -4.95 -8.31
N LEU A 228 -3.62 -5.30 -7.19
CA LEU A 228 -4.68 -6.30 -7.06
C LEU A 228 -5.99 -5.60 -6.74
N THR A 229 -7.07 -5.95 -7.43
CA THR A 229 -8.41 -5.39 -7.15
C THR A 229 -9.44 -6.46 -6.81
N ASN A 230 -10.47 -6.03 -6.08
CA ASN A 230 -11.68 -6.80 -5.78
C ASN A 230 -11.35 -8.21 -5.23
N GLY A 231 -11.76 -9.27 -5.93
CA GLY A 231 -11.56 -10.65 -5.48
C GLY A 231 -10.10 -11.11 -5.42
N ASN A 232 -9.15 -10.36 -5.99
CA ASN A 232 -7.71 -10.64 -5.92
C ASN A 232 -7.04 -9.91 -4.75
N ALA A 233 -7.63 -8.80 -4.29
CA ALA A 233 -7.11 -8.08 -3.14
C ALA A 233 -7.35 -8.89 -1.86
N PRO A 234 -6.39 -8.91 -0.90
CA PRO A 234 -6.63 -9.51 0.40
C PRO A 234 -7.87 -8.88 1.04
N ILE A 235 -8.84 -9.72 1.41
CA ILE A 235 -10.02 -9.23 2.12
C ILE A 235 -9.55 -8.93 3.55
N PRO A 236 -9.64 -7.67 4.02
CA PRO A 236 -9.35 -7.39 5.42
C PRO A 236 -10.26 -8.28 6.27
N GLU A 237 -9.68 -9.09 7.16
CA GLU A 237 -10.52 -9.90 8.04
C GLU A 237 -11.51 -8.97 8.76
N PRO A 238 -12.83 -9.23 8.68
CA PRO A 238 -13.83 -8.35 9.26
C PRO A 238 -13.59 -8.31 10.76
N SER A 239 -12.89 -7.27 11.20
CA SER A 239 -12.37 -7.19 12.55
C SER A 239 -13.56 -6.98 13.48
N SER A 240 -13.96 -8.04 14.19
CA SER A 240 -14.76 -7.97 15.43
C SER A 240 -16.23 -7.51 15.33
N LEU A 241 -16.71 -6.91 14.23
CA LEU A 241 -18.08 -6.40 14.13
C LEU A 241 -19.14 -7.51 14.01
N ALA A 242 -18.79 -8.67 13.44
CA ALA A 242 -19.70 -9.81 13.38
C ALA A 242 -19.99 -10.43 14.78
N LEU A 243 -19.10 -10.26 15.75
CA LEU A 243 -19.27 -10.85 17.09
C LEU A 243 -20.26 -10.06 17.97
N LEU A 244 -20.42 -8.74 17.74
CA LEU A 244 -21.40 -7.94 18.50
C LEU A 244 -22.85 -8.13 18.03
N GLY A 245 -23.07 -8.50 16.76
CA GLY A 245 -24.42 -8.73 16.22
C GLY A 245 -25.12 -9.97 16.79
N MET A 246 -24.34 -10.98 17.20
CA MET A 246 -24.86 -12.26 17.74
C MET A 246 -25.11 -12.22 19.25
N ALA A 247 -24.53 -11.27 19.99
CA ALA A 247 -24.74 -11.15 21.44
C ALA A 247 -26.05 -10.41 21.81
N GLY A 248 -26.70 -9.72 20.87
CA GLY A 248 -27.87 -8.86 21.12
C GLY A 248 -29.24 -9.56 21.17
N ILE A 249 -29.37 -10.83 20.78
CA ILE A 249 -30.67 -11.53 20.68
C ILE A 249 -30.93 -12.45 21.90
N GLY A 250 -30.20 -12.23 23.01
CA GLY A 250 -30.19 -13.13 24.18
C GLY A 250 -30.96 -12.68 25.43
N VAL A 251 -31.74 -11.59 25.43
CA VAL A 251 -32.50 -11.15 26.63
C VAL A 251 -34.00 -11.12 26.35
N ALA A 252 -34.58 -12.30 26.13
CA ALA A 252 -36.02 -12.49 26.16
C ALA A 252 -36.48 -12.95 27.55
N ALA A 253 -37.21 -12.06 28.23
CA ALA A 253 -38.31 -12.32 29.17
C ALA A 253 -38.08 -13.32 30.33
N VAL A 254 -37.81 -12.79 31.53
CA VAL A 254 -38.12 -13.47 32.80
C VAL A 254 -39.60 -13.21 33.14
N PRO A 255 -40.50 -14.21 33.13
CA PRO A 255 -41.86 -14.03 33.58
C PRO A 255 -41.92 -13.91 35.11
N LYS A 256 -42.53 -12.82 35.58
CA LYS A 256 -42.76 -12.51 37.00
C LYS A 256 -43.78 -13.48 37.61
N GLN A 257 -43.32 -14.42 38.44
CA GLN A 257 -44.19 -15.31 39.21
C GLN A 257 -44.88 -14.51 40.33
N ARG A 258 -46.22 -14.44 40.31
CA ARG A 258 -47.05 -13.92 41.41
C ARG A 258 -47.39 -15.07 42.35
N THR A 259 -46.86 -15.03 43.57
CA THR A 259 -47.33 -15.86 44.68
C THR A 259 -48.62 -15.25 45.28
N ARG A 260 -49.57 -16.13 45.58
CA ARG A 260 -50.73 -15.88 46.46
C ARG A 260 -50.42 -16.41 47.85
#